data_AF-A0A8S3U1B5-F1
#
_entry.id   AF-A0A8S3U1B5-F1
#
_cell.length_a   1.000
_cell.length_b   1.000
_cell.length_c   1.000
_cell.angle_alpha   90.00
_cell.angle_beta   90.00
_cell.angle_gamma   90.00
#
_symmetry.space_group_name_H-M   'P 1'
#
loop_
_entity.id
_entity.type
_entity.pdbx_description
1 polymer ?
#
loop_
_entity_poly.entity_id
_entity_poly.type
_entity_poly.pdbx_seq_one_letter_code
_entity_poly.pdbx_strand_id
1 'polypeptide(L)'
;MDTQRTRNFGRNWRYQMPDHGTTCQTRNFQHMDNCLCKFCGKTVNNQFHFRQCIAKTSFCYKCRNFGHFARMCNFHRQPDVKVVKVKSKSKLRRDAERMRIFKEQKAMSMFPCAELNTIELMDFFPSLEYNKEFIDNVRLRHDRVNSERVKFKIKSVHYEKKFKDINQKHSSVVSNLEKLQKQNADDQKRNRKITGTQYGS
;
A
#
# COMPACT_ATOMS: atom_id res chain seq x y z
N MET A 1 50.65 31.90 -4.90
CA MET A 1 50.90 30.59 -5.53
C MET A 1 49.58 29.84 -5.51
N ASP A 2 48.76 30.03 -6.54
CA ASP A 2 47.43 29.43 -6.63
C ASP A 2 47.37 28.53 -7.86
N THR A 3 47.43 27.21 -7.64
CA THR A 3 47.29 26.22 -8.70
C THR A 3 45.82 25.97 -8.99
N GLN A 4 45.31 26.58 -10.06
CA GLN A 4 44.01 26.27 -10.63
C GLN A 4 44.06 24.90 -11.34
N ARG A 5 43.22 23.97 -10.91
CA ARG A 5 43.13 22.61 -11.44
C ARG A 5 41.86 22.47 -12.27
N THR A 6 41.92 22.84 -13.55
CA THR A 6 40.82 22.65 -14.50
C THR A 6 40.71 21.17 -14.88
N ARG A 7 39.63 20.50 -14.49
CA ARG A 7 39.33 19.13 -14.93
C ARG A 7 38.50 19.15 -16.21
N ASN A 8 39.16 18.83 -17.32
CA ASN A 8 38.53 18.51 -18.60
C ASN A 8 37.67 17.23 -18.48
N PHE A 9 36.36 17.36 -18.71
CA PHE A 9 35.45 16.22 -18.89
C PHE A 9 34.90 16.18 -20.32
N GLY A 10 35.80 16.02 -21.28
CA GLY A 10 35.43 15.61 -22.64
C GLY A 10 35.22 14.10 -22.68
N ARG A 11 34.02 13.61 -22.32
CA ARG A 11 33.62 12.24 -22.60
C ARG A 11 32.62 12.22 -23.76
N ASN A 12 33.13 11.78 -24.90
CA ASN A 12 32.42 11.55 -26.15
C ASN A 12 31.53 10.30 -25.99
N TRP A 13 30.27 10.48 -25.61
CA TRP A 13 29.31 9.39 -25.47
C TRP A 13 28.64 9.10 -26.83
N ARG A 14 29.30 8.32 -27.70
CA ARG A 14 28.61 7.62 -28.79
C ARG A 14 27.82 6.46 -28.18
N TYR A 15 26.59 6.73 -27.73
CA TYR A 15 25.64 5.67 -27.38
C TYR A 15 25.07 5.06 -28.67
N GLN A 16 25.48 3.83 -28.96
CA GLN A 16 24.72 2.94 -29.83
C GLN A 16 23.37 2.69 -29.17
N MET A 17 22.30 3.19 -29.78
CA MET A 17 20.93 2.88 -29.37
C MET A 17 20.71 1.38 -29.63
N PRO A 18 20.28 0.59 -28.64
CA PRO A 18 19.82 -0.76 -28.92
C PRO A 18 18.55 -0.66 -29.78
N ASP A 19 18.57 -1.32 -30.93
CA ASP A 19 17.42 -1.54 -31.78
C ASP A 19 16.40 -2.42 -31.06
N HIS A 20 15.67 -1.84 -30.11
CA HIS A 20 14.48 -2.45 -29.55
C HIS A 20 13.37 -2.37 -30.60
N GLY A 21 13.44 -3.29 -31.57
CA GLY A 21 12.37 -3.64 -32.48
C GLY A 21 11.14 -4.08 -31.70
N THR A 22 10.37 -3.12 -31.19
CA THR A 22 8.98 -3.32 -30.78
C THR A 22 8.13 -3.05 -31.99
N THR A 23 8.18 -3.97 -32.93
CA THR A 23 7.17 -4.06 -33.97
C THR A 23 5.84 -4.37 -33.29
N CYS A 24 4.98 -3.37 -33.16
CA CYS A 24 3.56 -3.61 -33.06
C CYS A 24 3.12 -4.07 -34.47
N GLN A 25 3.40 -5.34 -34.80
CA GLN A 25 2.97 -5.96 -36.05
C GLN A 25 1.46 -6.16 -35.96
N THR A 26 0.72 -5.16 -36.41
CA THR A 26 -0.71 -5.29 -36.71
C THR A 26 -0.84 -5.99 -38.05
N ARG A 27 -0.84 -7.33 -38.04
CA ARG A 27 -1.57 -8.11 -39.06
C ARG A 27 -2.87 -8.57 -38.43
N ASN A 28 -3.82 -7.64 -38.37
CA ASN A 28 -5.27 -7.82 -38.37
C ASN A 28 -5.90 -6.64 -37.65
N PHE A 29 -6.52 -5.79 -38.47
CA PHE A 29 -7.29 -4.62 -38.10
C PHE A 29 -8.51 -5.03 -37.27
N GLN A 30 -8.42 -4.89 -35.96
CA GLN A 30 -9.57 -4.48 -35.16
C GLN A 30 -9.12 -3.36 -34.24
N HIS A 31 -9.79 -2.21 -34.38
CA HIS A 31 -9.55 -0.98 -33.64
C HIS A 31 -9.44 -1.27 -32.14
N MET A 32 -8.26 -1.01 -31.57
CA MET A 32 -8.07 -0.93 -30.13
C MET A 32 -8.23 0.54 -29.75
N ASP A 33 -9.43 0.91 -29.35
CA ASP A 33 -9.70 2.22 -28.78
C ASP A 33 -8.83 2.41 -27.53
N ASN A 34 -7.98 3.45 -27.56
CA ASN A 34 -7.05 3.87 -26.49
C ASN A 34 -5.68 3.20 -26.42
N CYS A 35 -4.98 3.08 -27.55
CA CYS A 35 -3.52 2.93 -27.51
C CYS A 35 -2.86 4.17 -26.88
N LEU A 36 -2.33 4.01 -25.65
CA LEU A 36 -1.52 5.03 -24.98
C LEU A 36 -0.10 5.01 -25.55
N CYS A 37 0.44 6.19 -25.86
CA CYS A 37 1.85 6.31 -26.23
C CYS A 37 2.74 5.91 -25.04
N LYS A 38 3.57 4.87 -25.21
CA LYS A 38 4.48 4.37 -24.15
C LYS A 38 5.46 5.41 -23.62
N PHE A 39 5.74 6.46 -24.40
CA PHE A 39 6.71 7.50 -24.05
C PHE A 39 6.08 8.68 -23.28
N CYS A 40 4.88 9.13 -23.68
CA CYS A 40 4.24 10.32 -23.10
C CYS A 40 2.97 10.04 -22.27
N GLY A 41 2.39 8.85 -22.39
CA GLY A 41 1.17 8.42 -21.72
C GLY A 41 -0.13 9.01 -22.26
N LYS A 42 -0.09 9.74 -23.38
CA LYS A 42 -1.31 10.29 -24.00
C LYS A 42 -2.00 9.23 -24.87
N THR A 43 -3.33 9.23 -24.89
CA THR A 43 -4.13 8.50 -25.89
C THR A 43 -3.85 9.11 -27.25
N VAL A 44 -3.54 8.26 -28.22
CA VAL A 44 -3.24 8.71 -29.58
C VAL A 44 -4.11 7.93 -30.53
N ASN A 45 -4.95 8.63 -31.28
CA ASN A 45 -5.80 8.00 -32.30
C ASN A 45 -5.00 7.71 -33.58
N ASN A 46 -3.80 8.29 -33.71
CA ASN A 46 -3.02 8.26 -34.94
C ASN A 46 -1.65 7.61 -34.71
N GLN A 47 -1.27 6.65 -35.56
CA GLN A 47 0.04 5.99 -35.56
C GLN A 47 1.22 6.98 -35.68
N PHE A 48 1.00 8.15 -36.29
CA PHE A 48 2.01 9.20 -36.44
C PHE A 48 2.57 9.73 -35.12
N HIS A 49 1.80 9.72 -34.03
CA HIS A 49 2.28 10.23 -32.75
C HIS A 49 3.49 9.44 -32.24
N PHE A 50 3.58 8.14 -32.51
CA PHE A 50 4.72 7.34 -32.06
C PHE A 50 6.05 7.78 -32.69
N ARG A 51 6.03 8.24 -33.95
CA ARG A 51 7.23 8.71 -34.65
C ARG A 51 7.64 10.11 -34.23
N GLN A 52 6.68 10.98 -33.91
CA GLN A 52 6.89 12.40 -33.58
C GLN A 52 6.72 12.72 -32.09
N CYS A 53 6.69 11.70 -31.23
CA CYS A 53 6.50 11.93 -29.80
C CYS A 53 7.70 12.70 -29.23
N ILE A 54 7.47 13.92 -28.71
CA ILE A 54 8.49 14.74 -28.04
C ILE A 54 9.15 13.98 -26.89
N ALA A 55 8.41 13.08 -26.23
CA ALA A 55 8.95 12.29 -25.14
C ALA A 55 10.12 11.39 -25.59
N LYS A 56 10.18 11.01 -26.87
CA LYS A 56 11.24 10.18 -27.46
C LYS A 56 12.61 10.85 -27.36
N THR A 57 12.67 12.16 -27.62
CA THR A 57 13.89 12.98 -27.54
C THR A 57 14.04 13.68 -26.20
N SER A 58 13.02 13.61 -25.33
CA SER A 58 13.08 14.22 -24.01
C SER A 58 13.99 13.44 -23.06
N PHE A 59 14.72 14.19 -22.23
CA PHE A 59 15.61 13.65 -21.21
C PHE A 59 14.86 13.50 -19.87
N CYS A 60 14.86 12.30 -19.30
CA CYS A 60 14.28 12.06 -17.98
C CYS A 60 15.28 12.45 -16.88
N TYR A 61 15.00 13.49 -16.10
CA TYR A 61 15.88 13.91 -15.01
C TYR A 61 15.98 12.94 -13.83
N LYS A 62 15.06 11.95 -13.71
CA LYS A 62 15.10 10.94 -12.62
C LYS A 62 16.11 9.83 -12.89
N CYS A 63 16.03 9.19 -14.05
CA CYS A 63 16.91 8.07 -14.41
C CYS A 63 18.02 8.46 -15.40
N ARG A 64 18.02 9.71 -15.88
CA ARG A 64 18.98 10.26 -16.86
C ARG A 64 18.98 9.52 -18.21
N ASN A 65 17.87 8.85 -18.55
CA ASN A 65 17.67 8.20 -19.84
C ASN A 65 16.69 8.99 -20.72
N PHE A 66 16.86 8.88 -22.04
CA PHE A 66 15.93 9.43 -23.01
C PHE A 66 14.70 8.53 -23.19
N GLY A 67 13.68 9.04 -23.88
CA GLY A 67 12.54 8.24 -24.31
C GLY A 67 11.29 8.38 -23.43
N HIS A 68 11.31 9.13 -22.34
CA HIS A 68 10.11 9.35 -21.53
C HIS A 68 10.22 10.60 -20.68
N PHE A 69 9.07 11.17 -20.32
CA PHE A 69 9.03 12.21 -19.30
C PHE A 69 9.24 11.62 -17.91
N ALA A 70 9.85 12.39 -16.99
CA ALA A 70 10.11 11.93 -15.62
C ALA A 70 8.87 11.49 -14.82
N ARG A 71 7.68 11.98 -15.19
CA ARG A 71 6.40 11.51 -14.62
C ARG A 71 6.05 10.07 -15.02
N MET A 72 6.55 9.60 -16.17
CA MET A 72 6.36 8.25 -16.72
C MET A 72 7.58 7.35 -16.51
N CYS A 73 8.53 7.80 -15.68
CA CYS A 73 9.72 7.03 -15.40
C CYS A 73 9.36 5.78 -14.58
N ASN A 74 9.43 4.62 -15.22
CA ASN A 74 9.28 3.30 -14.59
C ASN A 74 10.57 2.83 -13.92
N PHE A 75 11.63 3.65 -13.90
CA PHE A 75 12.78 3.39 -13.07
C PHE A 75 12.26 3.43 -11.64
N HIS A 76 12.00 2.23 -11.12
CA HIS A 76 11.40 2.02 -9.81
C HIS A 76 12.08 2.98 -8.87
N ARG A 77 11.29 3.82 -8.18
CA ARG A 77 11.67 4.20 -6.82
C ARG A 77 12.14 2.88 -6.24
N GLN A 78 13.44 2.70 -5.99
CA GLN A 78 13.82 1.68 -5.01
C GLN A 78 12.90 2.01 -3.85
N PRO A 79 11.95 1.12 -3.52
CA PRO A 79 10.74 1.48 -2.78
C PRO A 79 11.26 2.20 -1.55
N ASP A 80 11.12 3.55 -1.53
CA ASP A 80 12.01 4.44 -0.75
C ASP A 80 12.31 3.69 0.51
N VAL A 81 13.52 3.09 0.67
CA VAL A 81 13.76 2.11 1.75
C VAL A 81 13.24 2.84 2.93
N LYS A 82 12.06 2.44 3.44
CA LYS A 82 11.27 3.37 4.24
C LYS A 82 12.20 3.59 5.39
N VAL A 83 12.84 4.76 5.42
CA VAL A 83 13.78 5.05 6.47
C VAL A 83 12.82 5.08 7.62
N VAL A 84 12.78 3.99 8.37
CA VAL A 84 11.97 3.87 9.55
C VAL A 84 12.67 4.88 10.42
N LYS A 85 12.20 6.13 10.34
CA LYS A 85 12.72 7.22 11.13
C LYS A 85 12.34 6.78 12.52
N VAL A 86 13.27 6.10 13.20
CA VAL A 86 13.10 5.63 14.56
C VAL A 86 12.84 6.90 15.34
N LYS A 87 11.57 7.11 15.69
CA LYS A 87 11.19 8.28 16.46
C LYS A 87 11.97 8.21 17.76
N SER A 88 12.56 9.33 18.17
CA SER A 88 13.18 9.38 19.50
C SER A 88 12.14 8.97 20.56
N LYS A 89 12.58 8.33 21.64
CA LYS A 89 11.71 7.93 22.76
C LYS A 89 10.84 9.10 23.25
N SER A 90 11.41 10.31 23.27
CA SER A 90 10.69 11.55 23.61
C SER A 90 9.54 11.87 22.64
N LYS A 91 9.75 11.73 21.32
CA LYS A 91 8.68 11.94 20.33
C LYS A 91 7.57 10.89 20.48
N LEU A 92 7.92 9.64 20.78
CA LEU A 92 6.93 8.59 21.02
C LEU A 92 6.05 8.89 22.24
N ARG A 93 6.64 9.38 23.34
CA ARG A 93 5.88 9.81 24.54
C ARG A 93 4.90 10.95 24.23
N ARG A 94 5.35 11.98 23.49
CA ARG A 94 4.47 13.10 23.08
C ARG A 94 3.35 12.66 22.13
N ASP A 95 3.64 11.76 21.20
CA ASP A 95 2.62 11.20 20.31
C ASP A 95 1.60 10.36 21.09
N ALA A 96 2.05 9.56 22.07
CA ALA A 96 1.17 8.79 22.94
C ALA A 96 0.25 9.68 23.78
N GLU A 97 0.79 10.76 24.36
CA GLU A 97 0.00 11.70 25.15
C GLU A 97 -1.04 12.45 24.31
N ARG A 98 -0.68 12.88 23.09
CA ARG A 98 -1.65 13.47 22.15
C ARG A 98 -2.78 12.50 21.81
N MET A 99 -2.48 11.22 21.65
CA MET A 99 -3.50 10.20 21.39
C MET A 99 -4.36 9.91 22.63
N ARG A 100 -3.82 10.05 23.85
CA ARG A 100 -4.59 9.93 25.10
C ARG A 100 -5.62 11.06 25.20
N ILE A 101 -5.18 12.31 25.08
CA ILE A 101 -6.05 13.50 25.12
C ILE A 101 -7.15 13.41 24.05
N PHE A 102 -6.78 13.01 22.83
CA PHE A 102 -7.77 12.85 21.76
C PHE A 102 -8.82 11.78 22.09
N LYS A 103 -8.44 10.65 22.69
CA LYS A 103 -9.38 9.60 23.11
C LYS A 103 -10.29 10.08 24.23
N GLU A 104 -9.77 10.82 25.19
CA GLU A 104 -10.56 11.40 26.29
C GLU A 104 -11.57 12.43 25.76
N GLN A 105 -11.13 13.38 24.94
CA GLN A 105 -12.02 14.33 24.28
C GLN A 105 -13.08 13.63 23.43
N LYS A 106 -12.68 12.57 22.71
CA LYS A 106 -13.62 11.78 21.91
C LYS A 106 -14.64 11.05 22.80
N ALA A 107 -14.22 10.45 23.91
CA ALA A 107 -15.11 9.79 24.86
C ALA A 107 -16.09 10.79 25.49
N MET A 108 -15.63 12.01 25.82
CA MET A 108 -16.50 13.07 26.30
C MET A 108 -17.45 13.58 25.21
N SER A 109 -17.00 13.70 23.96
CA SER A 109 -17.87 14.10 22.84
C SER A 109 -18.88 13.00 22.46
N MET A 110 -18.53 11.75 22.75
CA MET A 110 -19.45 10.63 22.75
C MET A 110 -20.10 10.52 24.13
N PHE A 111 -20.73 11.60 24.60
CA PHE A 111 -21.81 11.43 25.55
C PHE A 111 -22.74 10.38 24.94
N PRO A 112 -23.03 9.28 25.64
CA PRO A 112 -24.07 8.40 25.19
C PRO A 112 -25.30 9.30 25.12
N CYS A 113 -25.87 9.45 23.93
CA CYS A 113 -27.31 9.60 23.83
C CYS A 113 -27.91 8.26 24.32
N ALA A 114 -27.64 7.91 25.58
CA ALA A 114 -28.36 6.92 26.32
C ALA A 114 -29.71 7.59 26.48
N GLU A 115 -30.64 7.15 25.63
CA GLU A 115 -32.02 6.94 26.02
C GLU A 115 -32.54 8.06 26.93
N LEU A 116 -32.45 9.31 26.47
CA LEU A 116 -33.48 10.25 26.85
C LEU A 116 -34.74 9.63 26.27
N ASN A 117 -35.49 8.93 27.14
CA ASN A 117 -36.84 8.49 26.88
C ASN A 117 -37.51 9.65 26.16
N THR A 118 -37.87 9.44 24.90
CA THR A 118 -38.51 10.45 24.03
C THR A 118 -39.82 11.01 24.61
N ILE A 119 -40.23 10.49 25.78
CA ILE A 119 -41.45 10.81 26.50
C ILE A 119 -41.30 12.09 27.34
N GLU A 120 -40.14 12.40 27.94
CA GLU A 120 -40.01 13.63 28.77
C GLU A 120 -39.60 14.89 27.97
N LEU A 121 -39.19 14.73 26.71
CA LEU A 121 -38.82 15.86 25.85
C LEU A 121 -40.02 16.52 25.15
N MET A 122 -41.21 15.90 25.22
CA MET A 122 -42.45 16.47 24.68
C MET A 122 -43.07 17.52 25.60
N ASP A 123 -42.78 17.47 26.91
CA ASP A 123 -43.39 18.38 27.90
C ASP A 123 -42.70 19.75 28.01
N PHE A 124 -41.50 19.91 27.42
CA PHE A 124 -40.72 21.15 27.53
C PHE A 124 -40.92 22.12 26.35
N PHE A 125 -41.60 21.71 25.26
CA PHE A 125 -41.84 22.55 24.09
C PHE A 125 -43.29 22.45 23.57
N PRO A 126 -44.27 23.12 24.23
CA PRO A 126 -45.68 22.91 23.93
C PRO A 126 -46.23 23.55 22.65
N SER A 127 -45.43 24.19 21.80
CA SER A 127 -46.00 25.05 20.74
C SER A 127 -45.24 25.16 19.42
N LEU A 128 -44.32 24.25 19.12
CA LEU A 128 -43.77 24.18 17.77
C LEU A 128 -44.53 23.11 17.00
N GLU A 129 -45.31 23.53 16.01
CA GLU A 129 -45.72 22.68 14.87
C GLU A 129 -44.44 22.16 14.20
N TYR A 130 -43.89 21.11 14.78
CA TYR A 130 -42.62 20.58 14.37
C TYR A 130 -42.85 19.83 13.07
N ASN A 131 -42.28 20.39 12.01
CA ASN A 131 -42.41 19.91 10.65
C ASN A 131 -42.10 18.40 10.61
N LYS A 132 -43.11 17.56 10.35
CA LYS A 132 -43.03 16.10 10.31
C LYS A 132 -41.83 15.61 9.49
N GLU A 133 -41.51 16.36 8.44
CA GLU A 133 -40.35 16.17 7.58
C GLU A 133 -39.01 16.16 8.33
N PHE A 134 -38.84 16.99 9.37
CA PHE A 134 -37.61 17.00 10.17
C PHE A 134 -37.47 15.71 10.99
N ILE A 135 -38.55 15.27 11.64
CA ILE A 135 -38.53 14.04 12.46
C ILE A 135 -38.22 12.83 11.58
N ASP A 136 -38.86 12.75 10.41
CA ASP A 136 -38.60 11.68 9.44
C ASP A 136 -37.16 11.71 8.93
N ASN A 137 -36.59 12.89 8.68
CA ASN A 137 -35.18 13.05 8.31
C ASN A 137 -34.21 12.62 9.43
N VAL A 138 -34.53 12.88 10.70
CA VAL A 138 -33.71 12.40 11.83
C VAL A 138 -33.76 10.88 11.92
N ARG A 139 -34.96 10.27 11.80
CA ARG A 139 -35.14 8.81 11.77
C ARG A 139 -34.34 8.15 10.65
N LEU A 140 -34.43 8.68 9.43
CA LEU A 140 -33.68 8.18 8.28
C LEU A 140 -32.16 8.25 8.48
N ARG A 141 -31.64 9.32 9.10
CA ARG A 141 -30.21 9.42 9.43
C ARG A 141 -29.82 8.38 10.49
N HIS A 142 -30.63 8.19 11.51
CA HIS A 142 -30.39 7.21 12.57
C HIS A 142 -30.36 5.78 12.01
N ASP A 143 -31.31 5.42 11.15
CA ASP A 143 -31.37 4.11 10.50
C ASP A 143 -30.19 3.88 9.58
N ARG A 144 -29.76 4.90 8.82
CA ARG A 144 -28.54 4.83 7.99
C ARG A 144 -27.31 4.54 8.86
N VAL A 145 -27.11 5.29 9.95
CA VAL A 145 -25.98 5.08 10.88
C VAL A 145 -26.02 3.68 11.50
N ASN A 146 -27.20 3.19 11.90
CA ASN A 146 -27.35 1.86 12.45
C ASN A 146 -27.08 0.76 11.42
N SER A 147 -27.53 0.93 10.17
CA SER A 147 -27.24 -0.01 9.09
C SER A 147 -25.73 -0.15 8.83
N GLU A 148 -24.98 0.97 8.86
CA GLU A 148 -23.53 0.97 8.70
C GLU A 148 -22.82 0.35 9.91
N ARG A 149 -23.33 0.58 11.14
CA ARG A 149 -22.82 -0.11 12.35
C ARG A 149 -23.00 -1.62 12.25
N VAL A 150 -24.14 -2.11 11.75
CA VAL A 150 -24.38 -3.54 11.55
C VAL A 150 -23.43 -4.11 10.49
N LYS A 151 -23.27 -3.43 9.34
CA LYS A 151 -22.30 -3.83 8.31
C LYS A 151 -20.87 -3.91 8.85
N PHE A 152 -20.48 -2.97 9.72
CA PHE A 152 -19.15 -2.98 10.35
C PHE A 152 -18.98 -4.18 11.31
N LYS A 153 -20.00 -4.49 12.13
CA LYS A 153 -19.99 -5.68 12.99
C LYS A 153 -19.83 -6.97 12.19
N ILE A 154 -20.58 -7.13 11.09
CA ILE A 154 -20.48 -8.30 10.21
C ILE A 154 -19.06 -8.45 9.63
N LYS A 155 -18.46 -7.34 9.15
CA LYS A 155 -17.08 -7.35 8.66
C LYS A 155 -16.09 -7.74 9.75
N SER A 156 -16.24 -7.23 10.98
CA SER A 156 -15.37 -7.58 12.11
C SER A 156 -15.36 -9.09 12.40
N VAL A 157 -16.55 -9.71 12.45
CA VAL A 157 -16.68 -11.15 12.67
C VAL A 157 -16.02 -11.96 11.55
N HIS A 158 -16.17 -11.50 10.29
CA HIS A 158 -15.52 -12.14 9.14
C HIS A 158 -13.98 -12.09 9.24
N TYR A 159 -13.41 -10.94 9.64
CA TYR A 159 -11.96 -10.81 9.82
C TYR A 159 -11.43 -11.66 10.98
N GLU A 160 -12.15 -11.75 12.10
CA GLU A 160 -11.77 -12.62 13.22
C GLU A 160 -11.74 -14.10 12.82
N LYS A 161 -12.72 -14.57 12.04
CA LYS A 161 -12.73 -15.94 11.52
C LYS A 161 -11.52 -16.19 10.62
N LYS A 162 -11.28 -15.29 9.65
CA LYS A 162 -10.13 -15.39 8.74
C LYS A 162 -8.80 -15.37 9.49
N PHE A 163 -8.70 -14.57 10.56
CA PHE A 163 -7.50 -14.50 11.40
C PHE A 163 -7.27 -15.81 12.17
N LYS A 164 -8.32 -16.42 12.73
CA LYS A 164 -8.24 -17.73 13.38
C LYS A 164 -7.77 -18.82 12.41
N ASP A 165 -8.30 -18.85 11.19
CA ASP A 165 -7.91 -19.82 10.16
C ASP A 165 -6.42 -19.67 9.77
N ILE A 166 -5.94 -18.42 9.64
CA ILE A 166 -4.52 -18.14 9.36
C ILE A 166 -3.63 -18.60 10.51
N ASN A 167 -4.01 -18.31 11.76
CA ASN A 167 -3.24 -18.72 12.93
C ASN A 167 -3.20 -20.24 13.09
N GLN A 168 -4.29 -20.95 12.80
CA GLN A 168 -4.31 -22.41 12.82
C GLN A 168 -3.36 -23.01 11.77
N LYS A 169 -3.36 -22.46 10.55
CA LYS A 169 -2.42 -22.86 9.49
C LYS A 169 -0.96 -22.54 9.86
N HIS A 170 -0.73 -21.39 10.49
CA HIS A 170 0.61 -21.03 10.95
C HIS A 170 1.11 -22.00 12.02
N SER A 171 0.27 -22.35 12.99
CA SER A 171 0.60 -23.31 14.06
C SER A 171 0.95 -24.70 13.50
N SER A 172 0.21 -25.20 12.51
CA SER A 172 0.52 -26.49 11.88
C SER A 172 1.84 -26.47 11.11
N VAL A 173 2.14 -25.38 10.41
CA VAL A 173 3.42 -25.20 9.70
C VAL A 173 4.60 -25.18 10.69
N VAL A 174 4.47 -24.44 11.80
CA VAL A 174 5.51 -24.39 12.85
C VAL A 174 5.75 -25.78 13.45
N SER A 175 4.70 -26.51 13.80
CA SER A 175 4.83 -27.88 14.34
C SER A 175 5.52 -28.84 13.36
N ASN A 176 5.21 -28.74 12.06
CA ASN A 176 5.87 -29.56 11.05
C ASN A 176 7.35 -29.19 10.89
N LEU A 177 7.69 -27.91 10.99
CA LEU A 177 9.07 -27.45 10.93
C LEU A 177 9.90 -27.98 12.12
N GLU A 178 9.33 -27.96 13.32
CA GLU A 178 9.97 -28.53 14.53
C GLU A 178 10.22 -30.04 14.40
N LYS A 179 9.25 -30.78 13.83
CA LYS A 179 9.42 -32.22 13.54
C LYS A 179 10.56 -32.48 12.56
N LEU A 180 10.64 -31.71 11.48
CA LEU A 180 11.73 -31.80 10.49
C LEU A 180 13.09 -31.46 11.10
N GLN A 181 13.15 -30.43 11.95
CA GLN A 181 14.38 -30.07 12.67
C GLN A 181 14.85 -31.21 13.58
N LYS A 182 13.94 -31.87 14.29
CA LYS A 182 14.25 -33.03 15.14
C LYS A 182 14.74 -34.23 14.31
N GLN A 183 14.07 -34.53 13.21
CA GLN A 183 14.48 -35.59 12.28
C GLN A 183 15.90 -35.35 11.73
N ASN A 184 16.17 -34.13 11.26
CA ASN A 184 17.50 -33.74 10.79
C ASN A 184 18.58 -33.89 11.87
N ALA A 185 18.27 -33.54 13.12
CA ALA A 185 19.20 -33.70 14.23
C ALA A 185 19.49 -35.19 14.53
N ASP A 186 18.48 -36.06 14.43
CA ASP A 186 18.64 -37.50 14.64
C ASP A 186 19.38 -38.17 13.46
N ASP A 187 19.17 -37.71 12.22
CA ASP A 187 19.94 -38.14 11.05
C ASP A 187 21.41 -37.74 11.15
N GLN A 188 21.71 -36.53 11.61
CA GLN A 188 23.09 -36.08 11.86
C GLN A 188 23.79 -36.94 12.93
N LYS A 189 23.09 -37.32 14.01
CA LYS A 189 23.63 -38.23 15.03
C LYS A 189 23.91 -39.62 14.46
N ARG A 190 23.02 -40.15 13.60
CA ARG A 190 23.22 -41.44 12.91
C ARG A 190 24.44 -41.40 11.99
N ASN A 191 24.60 -40.36 11.18
CA ASN A 191 25.74 -40.20 10.28
C ASN A 191 27.09 -40.09 11.01
N ARG A 192 27.13 -39.42 12.18
CA ARG A 192 28.34 -39.37 13.02
C ARG A 192 28.72 -40.75 13.58
N LYS A 193 27.73 -41.59 13.91
CA LYS A 193 27.98 -42.95 14.41
C LYS A 193 28.55 -43.88 13.32
N ILE A 194 28.14 -43.69 12.06
CA ILE A 194 28.65 -44.48 10.93
C ILE A 194 30.09 -44.09 10.58
N THR A 195 30.41 -42.80 10.61
CA THR A 195 31.74 -42.28 10.21
C THR A 195 32.83 -42.48 11.27
N GLY A 196 32.47 -42.56 12.56
CA GLY A 196 33.43 -42.75 13.65
C GLY A 196 34.08 -44.14 13.73
N THR A 197 33.52 -45.16 13.07
CA THR A 197 33.98 -46.56 13.18
C THR A 197 35.12 -46.92 12.22
N GLN A 198 35.46 -46.05 11.26
CA GLN A 198 36.42 -46.38 10.17
C GLN A 198 37.90 -46.04 10.46
N TYR A 199 38.24 -45.38 11.57
CA TYR A 199 39.61 -44.90 11.84
C TYR A 199 40.22 -45.44 13.16
N GLY A 200 39.70 -46.54 13.70
CA GLY A 200 40.11 -47.11 14.99
C GLY A 200 40.70 -48.52 14.92
N SER A 201 41.49 -48.85 13.89
CA SER A 201 42.22 -50.12 13.78
C SER A 201 43.63 -49.90 13.27
#